data_AF-A0A1W6WX89-F1
#
_entry.id   AF-A0A1W6WX89-F1
#
_cell.length_a   1.000
_cell.length_b   1.000
_cell.length_c   1.000
_cell.angle_alpha   90.00
_cell.angle_beta   90.00
_cell.angle_gamma   90.00
#
_symmetry.space_group_name_H-M   'P 1'
#
loop_
_entity.id
_entity.type
_entity.pdbx_description
1 polymer ?
#
loop_
_entity_poly.entity_id
_entity_poly.type
_entity_poly.pdbx_seq_one_letter_code
_entity_poly.pdbx_strand_id
1 'polypeptide(L)'
;MGIFYVIPLFLIFGTATFLFIKSGSPKIKDKNLSLIMIFLGINLIIIPMAYLVGSFVSYTHEASTEFTYNNPLYFWKGFFFIQIIPFFVLFVALIWWFIRKGKEKIDT
;
A
#
# COMPACT_ATOMS: atom_id res chain seq x y z
N MET A 1 18.92 13.29 -10.57
CA MET A 1 17.83 13.06 -9.58
C MET A 1 16.57 12.43 -10.19
N GLY A 2 16.07 12.83 -11.36
CA GLY A 2 14.81 12.30 -11.91
C GLY A 2 14.75 10.78 -12.18
N ILE A 3 15.84 10.18 -12.66
CA ILE A 3 15.88 8.75 -13.04
C ILE A 3 15.69 7.82 -11.84
N PHE A 4 16.13 8.23 -10.64
CA PHE A 4 16.00 7.45 -9.40
C PHE A 4 14.56 7.30 -8.92
N TYR A 5 13.64 8.18 -9.31
CA TYR A 5 12.22 8.07 -8.96
C TYR A 5 11.39 7.38 -10.05
N VAL A 6 11.81 7.48 -11.32
CA VAL A 6 11.11 6.87 -12.45
C VAL A 6 11.12 5.33 -12.34
N ILE A 7 12.26 4.73 -11.98
CA ILE A 7 12.38 3.28 -11.87
C ILE A 7 11.46 2.71 -10.76
N PRO A 8 11.49 3.20 -9.51
CA PRO A 8 10.56 2.76 -8.47
C PRO A 8 9.09 2.96 -8.82
N LEU A 9 8.74 4.13 -9.40
CA LEU A 9 7.35 4.40 -9.79
C LEU A 9 6.89 3.42 -10.87
N PHE A 10 7.71 3.18 -11.89
CA PHE A 10 7.42 2.20 -12.93
C PHE A 10 7.22 0.79 -12.33
N LEU A 11 8.07 0.38 -11.40
CA LEU A 11 7.94 -0.91 -10.70
C LEU A 11 6.66 -0.99 -9.87
N ILE A 12 6.28 0.09 -9.17
CA ILE A 12 5.05 0.16 -8.37
C ILE A 12 3.82 0.00 -9.28
N PHE A 13 3.71 0.83 -10.32
CA PHE A 13 2.57 0.78 -11.25
C PHE A 13 2.53 -0.52 -12.05
N GLY A 14 3.69 -1.03 -12.50
CA GLY A 14 3.79 -2.31 -13.18
C GLY A 14 3.34 -3.47 -12.29
N THR A 15 3.79 -3.49 -11.03
CA THR A 15 3.40 -4.54 -10.07
C THR A 15 1.90 -4.44 -9.74
N ALA A 16 1.37 -3.25 -9.50
CA ALA A 16 -0.06 -3.06 -9.25
C ALA A 16 -0.92 -3.54 -10.43
N THR A 17 -0.51 -3.20 -11.66
CA THR A 17 -1.18 -3.66 -12.89
C THR A 17 -1.14 -5.18 -13.01
N PHE A 18 0.01 -5.79 -12.76
CA PHE A 18 0.16 -7.25 -12.74
C PHE A 18 -0.75 -7.91 -11.69
N LEU A 19 -0.87 -7.33 -10.49
CA LEU A 19 -1.78 -7.80 -9.45
C LEU A 19 -3.25 -7.72 -9.89
N PHE A 20 -3.67 -6.65 -10.57
CA PHE A 20 -5.03 -6.54 -11.09
C PHE A 20 -5.33 -7.57 -12.18
N ILE A 21 -4.42 -7.77 -13.14
CA ILE A 21 -4.57 -8.79 -14.18
C ILE A 21 -4.68 -10.18 -13.55
N LYS A 22 -3.76 -10.50 -12.64
CA LYS A 22 -3.73 -11.82 -11.99
C LYS A 22 -4.93 -12.02 -11.05
N SER A 23 -5.49 -10.96 -10.49
CA SER A 23 -6.73 -11.01 -9.70
C SER A 23 -7.92 -11.56 -10.50
N GLY A 24 -7.99 -11.27 -11.80
CA GLY A 24 -9.03 -11.79 -12.69
C GLY A 24 -8.86 -13.25 -13.11
N SER A 25 -7.70 -13.86 -12.80
CA SER A 25 -7.40 -15.24 -13.21
C SER A 25 -8.32 -16.26 -12.50
N PRO A 26 -8.85 -17.28 -13.20
CA PRO A 26 -9.66 -18.33 -12.60
C PRO A 26 -9.00 -18.96 -11.37
N LYS A 27 -7.71 -19.30 -11.47
CA LYS A 27 -6.90 -19.88 -10.38
C LYS A 27 -6.89 -19.04 -9.10
N ILE A 28 -7.00 -17.72 -9.20
CA ILE A 28 -7.02 -16.81 -8.06
C ILE A 28 -8.44 -16.60 -7.54
N LYS A 29 -9.42 -16.53 -8.45
CA LYS A 29 -10.85 -16.45 -8.11
C LYS A 29 -11.32 -17.70 -7.36
N ASP A 30 -10.92 -18.88 -7.81
CA ASP A 30 -11.25 -20.17 -7.18
C ASP A 30 -10.70 -20.27 -5.76
N LYS A 31 -9.53 -19.64 -5.53
CA LYS A 31 -8.90 -19.52 -4.20
C LYS A 31 -9.39 -18.32 -3.41
N ASN A 32 -10.40 -17.63 -3.92
CA ASN A 32 -11.07 -16.59 -3.16
C ASN A 32 -10.12 -15.41 -2.79
N LEU A 33 -9.00 -15.28 -3.52
CA LEU A 33 -7.87 -14.35 -3.30
C LEU A 33 -7.97 -13.06 -4.13
N SER A 34 -8.89 -13.02 -5.10
CA SER A 34 -9.04 -11.90 -6.05
C SER A 34 -9.17 -10.55 -5.34
N LEU A 35 -10.01 -10.50 -4.28
CA LEU A 35 -10.24 -9.30 -3.49
C LEU A 35 -8.99 -8.83 -2.73
N ILE A 36 -8.19 -9.75 -2.19
CA ILE A 36 -6.91 -9.41 -1.54
C ILE A 36 -5.92 -8.84 -2.55
N MET A 37 -5.84 -9.44 -3.75
CA MET A 37 -4.93 -8.96 -4.80
C MET A 37 -5.30 -7.56 -5.29
N ILE A 38 -6.59 -7.23 -5.36
CA ILE A 38 -7.06 -5.88 -5.71
C ILE A 38 -6.66 -4.88 -4.62
N PHE A 39 -6.93 -5.17 -3.35
CA PHE A 39 -6.54 -4.25 -2.27
C PHE A 39 -5.03 -4.11 -2.13
N LEU A 40 -4.25 -5.15 -2.43
CA LEU A 40 -2.81 -5.07 -2.47
C LEU A 40 -2.32 -4.14 -3.59
N GLY A 41 -2.93 -4.21 -4.78
CA GLY A 41 -2.64 -3.30 -5.90
C GLY A 41 -2.97 -1.84 -5.57
N ILE A 42 -4.12 -1.59 -4.95
CA ILE A 42 -4.53 -0.25 -4.48
C ILE A 42 -3.54 0.28 -3.43
N ASN A 43 -3.12 -0.56 -2.48
CA ASN A 43 -2.11 -0.19 -1.48
C ASN A 43 -0.82 0.26 -2.16
N LEU A 44 -0.35 -0.47 -3.17
CA LEU A 44 0.85 -0.14 -3.92
C LEU A 44 0.75 1.23 -4.60
N ILE A 45 -0.38 1.52 -5.24
CA ILE A 45 -0.60 2.79 -5.97
C ILE A 45 -0.64 4.00 -5.03
N ILE A 46 -1.02 3.80 -3.77
CA ILE A 46 -1.10 4.88 -2.77
C ILE A 46 0.28 5.21 -2.17
N ILE A 47 1.25 4.29 -2.20
CA ILE A 47 2.61 4.49 -1.65
C ILE A 47 3.29 5.76 -2.19
N PRO A 48 3.31 6.06 -3.50
CA PRO A 48 3.87 7.31 -4.01
C PRO A 48 3.23 8.56 -3.41
N MET A 49 1.90 8.55 -3.24
CA MET A 49 1.17 9.67 -2.64
C MET A 49 1.50 9.81 -1.15
N ALA A 50 1.55 8.70 -0.41
CA ALA A 50 1.95 8.68 0.99
C ALA A 50 3.39 9.18 1.18
N TYR A 51 4.29 8.81 0.27
CA TYR A 51 5.68 9.27 0.27
C TYR A 51 5.78 10.79 0.02
N LEU A 52 5.00 11.33 -0.91
CA LEU A 52 4.93 12.77 -1.17
C LEU A 52 4.41 13.54 0.06
N VAL A 53 3.31 13.09 0.65
CA VAL A 53 2.72 13.73 1.84
C VAL A 53 3.68 13.67 3.03
N GLY A 54 4.31 12.51 3.30
CA GLY A 54 5.33 12.40 4.33
C GLY A 54 6.49 13.38 4.11
N SER A 55 6.92 13.56 2.87
CA SER A 55 7.97 14.53 2.52
C SER A 55 7.52 15.98 2.80
N PHE A 56 6.30 16.38 2.45
CA PHE A 56 5.79 17.74 2.70
C PHE A 56 5.61 18.10 4.18
N VAL A 57 5.28 17.11 5.02
CA VAL A 57 5.18 17.32 6.47
C VAL A 57 6.55 17.65 7.07
N SER A 58 7.65 17.14 6.48
CA SER A 58 9.02 17.56 6.86
C SER A 58 9.25 19.03 6.51
N TYR A 59 8.98 19.42 5.26
CA TYR A 59 9.24 20.78 4.76
C TYR A 59 8.47 21.89 5.49
N THR A 60 7.24 21.62 5.92
CA THR A 60 6.39 22.63 6.58
C THR A 60 6.84 22.97 8.00
N HIS A 61 7.50 22.04 8.70
CA HIS A 61 8.11 22.29 10.01
C HIS A 61 9.50 22.94 9.91
N GLU A 62 10.22 22.72 8.80
CA GLU A 62 11.54 23.31 8.54
C GLU A 62 11.48 24.83 8.24
N ALA A 63 10.30 25.37 7.90
CA ALA A 63 10.08 26.81 7.75
C ALA A 63 9.96 27.56 9.09
N SER A 64 9.82 26.85 10.22
CA SER A 64 9.87 27.40 11.57
C SER A 64 11.14 26.94 12.27
N THR A 65 12.15 27.82 12.29
CA THR A 65 13.43 27.69 13.03
C THR A 65 14.38 26.56 12.58
N GLU A 66 15.39 26.97 11.82
CA GLU A 66 16.75 26.41 11.79
C GLU A 66 16.90 24.88 11.93
N PHE A 67 17.04 24.18 10.80
CA PHE A 67 18.05 23.13 10.50
C PHE A 67 18.64 22.24 11.62
N THR A 68 17.91 21.95 12.70
CA THR A 68 18.44 21.27 13.89
C THR A 68 17.76 19.93 14.14
N TYR A 69 16.70 19.58 13.42
CA TYR A 69 16.07 18.27 13.60
C TYR A 69 15.40 17.75 12.32
N ASN A 70 16.19 17.13 11.42
CA ASN A 70 15.69 16.20 10.41
C ASN A 70 15.05 14.98 11.12
N ASN A 71 13.86 15.15 11.68
CA ASN A 71 13.20 14.06 12.39
C ASN A 71 12.48 13.16 11.37
N PRO A 72 12.97 11.93 11.12
CA PRO A 72 12.24 11.01 10.26
C PRO A 72 10.82 10.72 10.79
N LEU A 73 10.55 10.98 12.08
CA LEU A 73 9.21 10.85 12.67
C LEU A 73 8.14 11.68 11.96
N TYR A 74 8.45 12.87 11.46
CA TYR A 74 7.48 13.70 10.75
C TYR A 74 7.12 13.10 9.38
N PHE A 75 8.13 12.57 8.67
CA PHE A 75 7.92 11.81 7.44
C PHE A 75 7.04 10.57 7.70
N TRP A 76 7.39 9.76 8.69
CA TRP A 76 6.64 8.54 9.01
C TRP A 76 5.20 8.86 9.44
N LYS A 77 4.98 9.94 10.20
CA LYS A 77 3.64 10.40 10.58
C LYS A 77 2.79 10.73 9.35
N GLY A 78 3.31 11.52 8.41
CA GLY A 78 2.59 11.86 7.17
C GLY A 78 2.36 10.64 6.27
N PHE A 79 3.37 9.76 6.15
CA PHE A 79 3.28 8.52 5.38
C PHE A 79 2.19 7.59 5.91
N PHE A 80 2.23 7.25 7.21
CA PHE A 80 1.26 6.36 7.82
C PHE A 80 -0.14 6.97 7.87
N PHE A 81 -0.28 8.29 7.96
CA PHE A 81 -1.59 8.94 7.90
C PHE A 81 -2.35 8.63 6.60
N ILE A 82 -1.64 8.60 5.46
CA ILE A 82 -2.25 8.23 4.17
C ILE A 82 -2.41 6.71 4.04
N GLN A 83 -1.44 5.93 4.53
CA GLN A 83 -1.41 4.48 4.34
C GLN A 83 -2.28 3.69 5.33
N ILE A 84 -2.74 4.30 6.43
CA ILE A 84 -3.52 3.62 7.49
C ILE A 84 -4.82 3.01 6.96
N ILE A 85 -5.58 3.74 6.13
CA ILE A 85 -6.82 3.25 5.54
C ILE A 85 -6.54 2.08 4.57
N PRO A 86 -5.63 2.22 3.59
CA PRO A 86 -5.23 1.12 2.72
C PRO A 86 -4.80 -0.14 3.47
N PHE A 87 -3.98 0.00 4.52
CA PHE A 87 -3.54 -1.13 5.34
C PHE A 87 -4.69 -1.76 6.12
N PHE A 88 -5.58 -0.95 6.69
CA PHE A 88 -6.73 -1.45 7.42
C PHE A 88 -7.66 -2.26 6.52
N VAL A 89 -7.98 -1.76 5.33
CA VAL A 89 -8.84 -2.47 4.37
C VAL A 89 -8.20 -3.78 3.92
N LEU A 90 -6.88 -3.77 3.63
CA LEU A 90 -6.15 -4.98 3.28
C LEU A 90 -6.13 -6.00 4.42
N PHE A 91 -5.97 -5.54 5.66
CA PHE A 91 -5.97 -6.38 6.84
C PHE A 91 -7.34 -7.06 7.07
N VAL A 92 -8.43 -6.29 6.96
CA VAL A 92 -9.80 -6.84 7.04
C VAL A 92 -10.04 -7.89 5.95
N ALA A 93 -9.60 -7.61 4.72
CA ALA A 93 -9.71 -8.57 3.61
C ALA A 93 -8.94 -9.87 3.87
N LEU A 94 -7.75 -9.79 4.49
CA LEU A 94 -6.97 -10.95 4.89
C LEU A 94 -7.68 -11.78 5.98
N ILE A 95 -8.19 -11.13 7.04
CA ILE A 95 -8.95 -11.81 8.10
C ILE A 95 -10.15 -12.54 7.50
N TRP A 96 -10.94 -11.86 6.67
CA TRP A 96 -12.11 -12.45 6.03
C TRP A 96 -11.74 -13.69 5.20
N TRP A 97 -10.65 -13.59 4.43
CA TRP A 97 -10.17 -14.71 3.63
C TRP A 97 -9.73 -15.90 4.49
N PHE A 98 -9.02 -15.66 5.60
CA PHE A 98 -8.63 -16.71 6.54
C PHE A 98 -9.84 -17.42 7.15
N ILE A 99 -10.86 -16.67 7.56
CA ILE A 99 -12.10 -17.24 8.11
C ILE A 99 -12.79 -18.13 7.07
N ARG A 100 -12.96 -17.65 5.83
CA ARG A 100 -13.59 -18.42 4.75
C ARG A 100 -12.84 -19.70 4.42
N LYS A 101 -11.51 -19.63 4.35
CA LYS A 101 -10.65 -20.79 4.09
C LYS A 101 -10.76 -21.84 5.20
N GLY A 102 -11.01 -21.42 6.45
CA GLY A 102 -11.28 -22.34 7.56
C GLY A 102 -12.59 -23.10 7.38
N LYS A 103 -13.64 -22.43 6.90
CA LYS A 103 -14.95 -23.04 6.67
C LYS A 103 -14.96 -24.07 5.53
N GLU A 104 -14.29 -23.77 4.41
CA GLU A 104 -14.17 -24.70 3.27
C GLU A 104 -13.54 -26.05 3.68
N LYS A 105 -12.71 -26.09 4.73
CA LYS A 105 -12.09 -27.32 5.24
C LYS A 105 -12.97 -28.13 6.19
N ILE A 106 -14.03 -27.55 6.74
CA ILE A 106 -14.93 -28.21 7.70
C ILE A 106 -16.10 -28.87 6.96
N ASP A 107 -16.49 -28.31 5.80
CA ASP A 107 -17.59 -28.79 4.96
C ASP A 107 -17.16 -29.83 3.88
N THR A 108 -15.91 -30.29 3.89
CA THR A 108 -15.37 -31.35 3.00
C THR A 108 -15.03 -32.60 3.81
#